data_AF-A0A6N6JQA2-F1
#
_entry.id   AF-A0A6N6JQA2-F1
#
_cell.length_a   1.000
_cell.length_b   1.000
_cell.length_c   1.000
_cell.angle_alpha   90.00
_cell.angle_beta   90.00
_cell.angle_gamma   90.00
#
_symmetry.space_group_name_H-M   'P 1'
#
loop_
_entity.id
_entity.type
_entity.pdbx_description
1 polymer ?
#
loop_
_entity_poly.entity_id
_entity_poly.type
_entity_poly.pdbx_seq_one_letter_code
_entity_poly.pdbx_strand_id
1 'polypeptide(L)'
;MAETSSKLSDAFILERFKHIYEQYFDGGRIEIRTDGEGERYLYAEYTQPRFKHSWVPGLFCGLRVQCEPSPQFARALEPTRR
;
A
#
# COMPACT_ATOMS: atom_id res chain seq x y z
N MET A 1 -34.90 9.17 6.43
CA MET A 1 -34.16 8.75 5.21
C MET A 1 -32.88 8.12 5.70
N ALA A 2 -32.71 6.82 5.55
CA ALA A 2 -31.48 6.14 5.94
C ALA A 2 -30.47 6.38 4.82
N GLU A 3 -29.48 7.24 5.07
CA GLU A 3 -28.29 7.31 4.23
C GLU A 3 -27.61 5.94 4.28
N THR A 4 -27.84 5.11 3.26
CA THR A 4 -27.01 3.95 2.97
C THR A 4 -25.64 4.47 2.56
N SER A 5 -24.83 4.81 3.56
CA SER A 5 -23.40 5.05 3.41
C SER A 5 -22.79 3.76 2.87
N SER A 6 -22.69 3.67 1.54
CA SER A 6 -22.04 2.57 0.80
C SER A 6 -20.52 2.66 0.96
N LYS A 7 -20.05 2.77 2.21
CA LYS A 7 -18.62 2.71 2.51
C LYS A 7 -18.21 1.24 2.40
N LEU A 8 -17.34 0.96 1.43
CA LEU A 8 -16.69 -0.34 1.32
C LEU A 8 -16.02 -0.67 2.66
N SER A 9 -16.10 -1.92 3.08
CA SER A 9 -15.45 -2.35 4.31
C SER A 9 -13.93 -2.36 4.13
N ASP A 10 -13.21 -2.08 5.22
CA ASP A 10 -11.75 -2.10 5.24
C ASP A 10 -11.20 -3.46 4.78
N ALA A 11 -11.83 -4.55 5.20
CA ALA A 11 -11.48 -5.90 4.78
C ALA A 11 -11.57 -6.07 3.25
N PHE A 12 -12.65 -5.57 2.64
CA PHE A 12 -12.81 -5.63 1.19
C PHE A 12 -11.76 -4.79 0.47
N ILE A 13 -11.53 -3.55 0.92
CA ILE A 13 -10.54 -2.65 0.32
C ILE A 13 -9.14 -3.29 0.38
N LEU A 14 -8.76 -3.82 1.54
CA LEU A 14 -7.47 -4.46 1.75
C LEU A 14 -7.30 -5.71 0.89
N GLU A 15 -8.31 -6.59 0.83
CA GLU A 15 -8.27 -7.79 0.00
C GLU A 15 -8.07 -7.45 -1.48
N ARG A 16 -8.84 -6.48 -2.00
CA ARG A 16 -8.75 -6.08 -3.41
C ARG A 16 -7.47 -5.36 -3.74
N PHE A 17 -7.02 -4.47 -2.85
CA PHE A 17 -5.75 -3.77 -3.05
C PHE A 17 -4.58 -4.76 -3.02
N LYS A 18 -4.57 -5.71 -2.06
CA LYS A 18 -3.55 -6.76 -1.98
C LYS A 18 -3.46 -7.57 -3.27
N HIS A 19 -4.59 -8.00 -3.81
CA HIS A 19 -4.62 -8.76 -5.06
C HIS A 19 -3.95 -8.03 -6.23
N ILE A 20 -4.15 -6.70 -6.35
CA ILE A 20 -3.49 -5.89 -7.38
C ILE A 20 -2.01 -5.70 -7.04
N TYR A 21 -1.70 -5.35 -5.79
CA TYR A 21 -0.35 -5.03 -5.35
C TYR A 21 0.63 -6.21 -5.54
N GLU A 22 0.18 -7.43 -5.22
CA GLU A 22 0.96 -8.67 -5.36
C GLU A 22 1.27 -9.03 -6.83
N GLN A 23 0.59 -8.42 -7.81
CA GLN A 23 0.96 -8.57 -9.23
C GLN A 23 2.25 -7.80 -9.56
N TYR A 24 2.55 -6.71 -8.87
CA TYR A 24 3.68 -5.81 -9.19
C TYR A 24 4.85 -5.93 -8.22
N PHE A 25 4.58 -6.36 -6.99
CA PHE A 25 5.58 -6.46 -5.93
C PHE A 25 5.47 -7.83 -5.27
N ASP A 26 6.61 -8.36 -4.85
CA ASP A 26 6.62 -9.50 -3.94
C ASP A 26 6.18 -9.06 -2.54
N GLY A 27 5.49 -9.99 -1.86
CA GLY A 27 4.70 -9.77 -0.66
C GLY A 27 5.29 -8.75 0.31
N GLY A 28 4.40 -7.90 0.82
CA GLY A 28 4.72 -6.86 1.78
C GLY A 28 3.52 -6.55 2.67
N ARG A 29 3.75 -5.72 3.68
CA ARG A 29 2.73 -5.31 4.63
C ARG A 29 1.77 -4.32 3.95
N ILE A 30 0.47 -4.60 4.02
CA ILE A 30 -0.58 -3.72 3.51
C ILE A 30 -1.59 -3.50 4.63
N GLU A 31 -1.90 -2.24 4.92
CA GLU A 31 -2.82 -1.85 5.99
C GLU A 31 -3.47 -0.49 5.69
N ILE A 32 -4.61 -0.21 6.33
CA ILE A 32 -5.18 1.14 6.36
C ILE A 32 -4.69 1.82 7.63
N ARG A 33 -4.08 2.99 7.50
CA ARG A 33 -3.63 3.83 8.60
C ARG A 33 -4.41 5.14 8.63
N THR A 34 -4.29 5.81 9.76
CA THR A 34 -4.76 7.18 9.95
C THR A 34 -3.54 8.05 10.19
N ASP A 35 -3.43 9.21 9.54
CA ASP A 35 -2.36 10.17 9.81
C ASP A 35 -2.65 11.04 11.04
N GLY A 36 -1.76 11.99 11.32
CA GLY A 36 -1.90 12.90 12.46
C GLY A 36 -3.06 13.90 12.34
N GLU A 37 -3.65 14.05 11.15
CA GLU A 37 -4.80 14.92 10.89
C GLU A 37 -6.13 14.16 10.95
N GLY A 38 -6.09 12.83 11.10
CA GLY A 38 -7.27 11.97 11.15
C GLY A 38 -7.67 11.40 9.78
N GLU A 39 -6.89 11.66 8.74
CA GLU A 39 -7.17 11.20 7.38
C GLU A 39 -6.69 9.76 7.17
N ARG A 40 -7.54 8.97 6.50
CA ARG A 40 -7.28 7.55 6.27
C ARG A 40 -6.54 7.34 4.95
N TYR A 41 -5.54 6.46 4.96
CA TYR A 41 -4.77 6.12 3.78
C TYR A 41 -4.36 4.64 3.77
N LEU A 42 -4.12 4.10 2.57
CA LEU A 42 -3.56 2.77 2.36
C LEU A 42 -2.04 2.86 2.44
N TYR A 43 -1.46 2.10 3.36
CA TYR A 43 -0.03 1.90 3.48
C TYR A 43 0.36 0.56 2.87
N ALA A 44 1.39 0.55 2.04
CA ALA A 44 1.91 -0.67 1.43
C ALA A 44 3.46 -0.68 1.44
N GLU A 45 4.04 -1.78 1.86
CA GLU A 45 5.49 -2.02 1.77
C GLU A 45 5.83 -2.85 0.53
N TYR A 46 6.90 -2.50 -0.18
CA TYR A 46 7.47 -3.36 -1.23
C TYR A 46 8.85 -3.89 -0.85
N THR A 47 9.11 -5.16 -1.18
CA THR A 47 10.45 -5.75 -1.08
C THR A 47 11.11 -5.71 -2.45
N GLN A 48 10.67 -6.53 -3.39
CA GLN A 48 11.24 -6.59 -4.73
C GLN A 48 10.18 -6.25 -5.78
N PRO A 49 10.42 -5.26 -6.66
CA PRO A 49 9.58 -5.08 -7.82
C PRO A 49 9.69 -6.30 -8.74
N ARG A 50 8.56 -6.89 -9.14
CA ARG A 50 8.52 -8.03 -10.07
C ARG A 50 8.90 -7.62 -11.50
N PHE A 51 8.81 -6.33 -11.82
CA PHE A 51 9.09 -5.78 -13.13
C PHE A 51 10.12 -4.66 -13.04
N LYS A 52 10.84 -4.41 -14.16
CA LYS A 52 11.80 -3.30 -14.26
C LYS A 52 11.15 -1.93 -14.02
N HIS A 53 9.88 -1.82 -14.37
CA HIS A 53 9.02 -0.67 -14.06
C HIS A 53 7.83 -1.19 -13.25
N SER A 54 7.86 -0.99 -11.94
CA SER A 54 6.71 -1.28 -11.08
C SER A 54 5.88 -0.02 -10.87
N TRP A 55 4.58 -0.23 -10.64
CA TRP A 55 3.59 0.84 -10.53
C TRP A 55 2.65 0.56 -9.36
N VAL A 56 2.21 1.63 -8.69
CA VAL A 56 1.21 1.61 -7.62
C VAL A 56 0.21 2.74 -7.89
N PRO A 57 -1.10 2.52 -7.72
CA PRO A 57 -2.06 3.61 -7.84
C PRO A 57 -1.85 4.65 -6.74
N GLY A 58 -1.96 5.94 -7.05
CA GLY A 58 -1.88 7.01 -6.03
C GLY A 58 -3.12 7.13 -5.15
N LEU A 59 -4.26 6.58 -5.60
CA LEU A 59 -5.55 6.55 -4.91
C LEU A 59 -6.25 5.22 -5.18
N PHE A 60 -6.83 4.60 -4.15
CA PHE A 60 -7.60 3.36 -4.29
C PHE A 60 -8.81 3.37 -3.35
N CYS A 61 -10.01 3.12 -3.89
CA CYS A 61 -11.27 3.18 -3.14
C CYS A 61 -11.46 4.48 -2.33
N GLY A 62 -10.95 5.60 -2.83
CA GLY A 62 -11.00 6.91 -2.16
C GLY A 62 -9.94 7.14 -1.08
N LEU A 63 -9.06 6.17 -0.83
CA LEU A 63 -7.92 6.32 0.08
C LEU A 63 -6.66 6.68 -0.71
N ARG A 64 -5.90 7.67 -0.23
CA ARG A 64 -4.53 7.91 -0.71
C ARG A 64 -3.71 6.65 -0.48
N VAL A 65 -2.83 6.32 -1.43
CA VAL A 65 -1.92 5.18 -1.29
C VAL A 65 -0.51 5.71 -1.02
N GLN A 66 0.14 5.18 0.01
CA GLN A 66 1.52 5.45 0.35
C GLN A 66 2.30 4.15 0.26
N CYS A 67 3.30 4.14 -0.61
CA CYS A 67 4.11 2.96 -0.89
C CYS A 67 5.57 3.22 -0.49
N GLU A 68 6.13 2.38 0.36
CA GLU A 68 7.49 2.52 0.89
C GLU A 68 8.27 1.21 0.75
N PRO A 69 9.60 1.25 0.57
CA PRO A 69 10.40 0.04 0.61
C PRO A 69 10.34 -0.56 2.02
N SER A 70 10.20 -1.88 2.13
CA SER A 70 10.23 -2.54 3.44
C SER A 70 11.56 -2.25 4.14
N PRO A 71 11.60 -2.13 5.49
CA PRO A 71 12.82 -1.74 6.20
C PRO A 71 14.02 -2.66 5.92
N GLN A 72 13.77 -3.94 5.69
CA GLN A 72 14.80 -4.94 5.35
C GLN A 72 15.35 -4.70 3.93
N PHE A 73 14.48 -4.39 2.98
CA PHE A 73 14.87 -4.07 1.61
C PHE A 73 15.58 -2.72 1.53
N ALA A 74 15.07 -1.69 2.23
CA ALA A 74 15.71 -0.38 2.29
C ALA A 74 17.15 -0.47 2.81
N ARG A 75 17.41 -1.28 3.85
CA ARG A 75 18.76 -1.55 4.36
C ARG A 75 19.66 -2.26 3.34
N ALA A 76 19.11 -3.20 2.57
CA ALA A 76 19.86 -3.89 1.52
C ALA A 76 20.23 -2.97 0.33
N LEU A 77 19.47 -1.89 0.13
CA LEU A 77 19.76 -0.87 -0.88
C LEU A 77 20.77 0.18 -0.42
N GLU A 78 21.08 0.26 0.89
CA GLU A 78 22.10 1.19 1.36
C GLU A 78 23.46 0.79 0.76
N PRO A 79 24.10 1.68 -0.04
CA PRO A 79 25.37 1.35 -0.66
C PRO A 79 26.36 1.06 0.45
N THR A 80 26.94 -0.13 0.42
CA THR A 80 28.01 -0.53 1.34
C THR A 80 29.16 0.45 1.15
N ARG A 81 29.21 1.51 1.97
CA ARG A 81 30.35 2.43 2.05
C ARG A 81 31.52 1.59 2.59
N ARG A 82 32.29 1.03 1.67
CA ARG A 82 33.65 0.52 1.90
C ARG A 82 34.63 1.62 1.55
#